data_AF-A0A7Y3E366-F1
#
_entry.id   AF-A0A7Y3E366-F1
#
_cell.length_a   1.000
_cell.length_b   1.000
_cell.length_c   1.000
_cell.angle_alpha   90.00
_cell.angle_beta   90.00
_cell.angle_gamma   90.00
#
_symmetry.space_group_name_H-M   'P 1'
#
loop_
_entity.id
_entity.type
_entity.pdbx_description
1 polymer ?
#
loop_
_entity_poly.entity_id
_entity_poly.type
_entity_poly.pdbx_seq_one_letter_code
_entity_poly.pdbx_strand_id
1 'polypeptide(L)'
;MREGTSVIRMGAALMMLGASAPCALASIPQQVVPVESRTDPGALNALAESGGLKATGAFPFDYQYLAFYGGSPEIVALWAAASVEAGRIRGVFDGGWRYSLSLRLELFENDSLVVAKTRRTDFVFSRQVADTTRDGFPLQTMVSVAPGHYDYRLIVQDMNWPDERSINRVEGRLTVPEFPVTGPVVSSIAVAADSSGTFKPAAGVDLQLNAAAIVEKAARPFIYFEVYGLTPGSGYRGEIKLSSTWVSRGRGEQFTGPYQPFQMQYRGTV
;
A
#
# COMPACT_ATOMS: atom_id res chain seq x y z
N MET A 1 -16.28 -11.93 30.88
CA MET A 1 -16.16 -10.58 30.31
C MET A 1 -14.76 -10.48 29.74
N ARG A 2 -14.57 -10.51 28.41
CA ARG A 2 -13.24 -10.38 27.79
C ARG A 2 -12.95 -8.88 27.66
N GLU A 3 -11.94 -8.39 28.36
CA GLU A 3 -11.42 -7.03 28.17
C GLU A 3 -10.96 -6.88 26.71
N GLY A 4 -11.48 -5.87 26.01
CA GLY A 4 -11.10 -5.59 24.64
C GLY A 4 -9.64 -5.16 24.58
N THR A 5 -8.86 -5.82 23.71
CA THR A 5 -7.45 -5.48 23.47
C THR A 5 -7.36 -4.03 23.01
N SER A 6 -6.67 -3.19 23.79
CA SER A 6 -6.45 -1.77 23.47
C SER A 6 -5.60 -1.66 22.20
N VAL A 7 -6.18 -1.16 21.10
CA VAL A 7 -5.43 -0.86 19.88
C VAL A 7 -4.84 0.55 20.00
N ILE A 8 -3.55 0.66 20.32
CA ILE A 8 -2.82 1.92 20.29
C ILE A 8 -2.37 2.17 18.85
N ARG A 9 -3.01 3.13 18.15
CA ARG A 9 -2.63 3.53 16.79
C ARG A 9 -1.62 4.66 16.84
N MET A 10 -0.37 4.38 16.48
CA MET A 10 0.65 5.41 16.27
C MET A 10 0.77 5.71 14.77
N GLY A 11 0.25 6.87 14.34
CA GLY A 11 0.59 7.44 13.04
C GLY A 11 1.85 8.28 13.15
N ALA A 12 2.96 7.83 12.56
CA ALA A 12 4.18 8.63 12.47
C ALA A 12 4.21 9.39 11.15
N ALA A 13 4.05 10.71 11.18
CA ALA A 13 4.40 11.57 10.05
C ALA A 13 5.89 11.90 10.15
N LEU A 14 6.72 11.26 9.33
CA LEU A 14 8.15 11.57 9.28
C LEU A 14 8.36 12.88 8.49
N MET A 15 8.50 14.01 9.20
CA MET A 15 9.08 15.21 8.62
C MET A 15 10.61 15.08 8.62
N MET A 16 11.23 14.96 7.45
CA MET A 16 12.68 15.12 7.33
C MET A 16 13.04 16.60 7.47
N LEU A 17 13.40 17.01 8.69
CA LEU A 17 13.98 18.33 9.00
C LEU A 17 15.39 18.15 9.56
N GLY A 18 16.29 19.06 9.17
CA GLY A 18 17.72 19.02 9.46
C GLY A 18 18.08 19.05 10.95
N ALA A 19 19.26 18.49 11.25
CA ALA A 19 19.72 18.06 12.58
C ALA A 19 20.10 19.16 13.59
N SER A 20 19.93 18.88 14.88
CA SER A 20 20.77 19.36 16.00
C SER A 20 20.74 18.40 17.21
N ALA A 21 21.75 18.51 18.08
CA ALA A 21 22.45 17.47 18.87
C ALA A 21 21.72 16.82 20.09
N PRO A 22 22.23 15.70 20.66
CA PRO A 22 21.59 14.97 21.75
C PRO A 22 22.07 15.36 23.17
N CYS A 23 21.15 15.33 24.14
CA CYS A 23 21.44 15.24 25.57
C CYS A 23 21.37 13.76 26.02
N ALA A 24 22.31 13.32 26.85
CA ALA A 24 22.37 11.96 27.40
C ALA A 24 21.56 11.85 28.71
N LEU A 25 20.69 10.85 28.80
CA LEU A 25 20.06 10.38 30.05
C LEU A 25 20.53 8.96 30.32
N ALA A 26 20.88 8.68 31.58
CA ALA A 26 21.30 7.37 32.05
C ALA A 26 20.13 6.37 32.02
N SER A 27 20.38 5.17 31.48
CA SER A 27 19.42 4.09 31.37
C SER A 27 19.58 3.07 32.50
N ILE A 28 18.45 2.62 33.04
CA ILE A 28 18.36 1.48 33.97
C ILE A 28 18.32 0.21 33.11
N PRO A 29 19.05 -0.87 33.45
CA PRO A 29 19.01 -2.11 32.69
C PRO A 29 17.63 -2.78 32.81
N GLN A 30 16.85 -2.71 31.74
CA GLN A 30 15.66 -3.55 31.57
C GLN A 30 16.08 -4.92 31.06
N GLN A 31 15.60 -5.97 31.74
CA GLN A 31 15.74 -7.34 31.30
C GLN A 31 14.80 -7.56 30.10
N VAL A 32 15.38 -7.55 28.90
CA VAL A 32 14.67 -7.81 27.64
C VAL A 32 14.32 -9.29 27.59
N VAL A 33 13.05 -9.62 27.85
CA VAL A 33 12.53 -10.95 27.53
C VAL A 33 12.15 -10.92 26.04
N PRO A 34 12.78 -11.71 25.17
CA PRO A 34 12.43 -11.74 23.76
C PRO A 34 11.01 -12.30 23.62
N VAL A 35 10.06 -11.42 23.28
CA VAL A 35 8.74 -11.86 22.80
C VAL A 35 8.96 -12.32 21.37
N GLU A 36 8.82 -13.62 21.12
CA GLU A 36 8.80 -14.15 19.76
C GLU A 36 7.59 -13.54 19.03
N SER A 37 7.84 -12.55 18.17
CA SER A 37 6.88 -12.06 17.20
C SER A 37 6.47 -13.21 16.30
N ARG A 38 5.26 -13.75 16.50
CA ARG A 38 4.68 -14.81 15.65
C ARG A 38 4.13 -14.33 14.32
N THR A 39 4.12 -13.03 14.04
CA THR A 39 3.89 -12.59 12.66
C THR A 39 5.05 -13.09 11.83
N ASP A 40 4.77 -14.01 10.90
CA ASP A 40 5.74 -14.43 9.90
C ASP A 40 6.11 -13.22 9.04
N PRO A 41 7.31 -12.63 9.21
CA PRO A 41 7.73 -11.51 8.37
C PRO A 41 7.79 -11.92 6.90
N GLY A 42 7.93 -13.23 6.63
CA GLY A 42 7.84 -13.82 5.31
C GLY A 42 6.48 -13.59 4.64
N ALA A 43 5.37 -13.59 5.36
CA ALA A 43 4.04 -13.39 4.76
C ALA A 43 3.82 -11.95 4.29
N LEU A 44 4.23 -10.94 5.07
CA LEU A 44 4.17 -9.53 4.65
C LEU A 44 5.14 -9.23 3.50
N ASN A 45 6.33 -9.84 3.52
CA ASN A 45 7.28 -9.74 2.40
C ASN A 45 6.74 -10.41 1.14
N ALA A 46 6.17 -11.61 1.25
CA ALA A 46 5.53 -12.32 0.14
C ALA A 46 4.36 -11.53 -0.44
N LEU A 47 3.55 -10.87 0.42
CA LEU A 47 2.49 -9.97 -0.03
C LEU A 47 3.05 -8.78 -0.82
N ALA A 48 4.12 -8.14 -0.32
CA ALA A 48 4.78 -7.05 -1.03
C ALA A 48 5.38 -7.51 -2.37
N GLU A 49 5.95 -8.71 -2.42
CA GLU A 49 6.51 -9.34 -3.62
C GLU A 49 5.44 -9.79 -4.63
N SER A 50 4.19 -10.02 -4.18
CA SER A 50 3.06 -10.35 -5.08
C SER A 50 2.54 -9.15 -5.87
N GLY A 51 2.91 -7.92 -5.44
CA GLY A 51 2.72 -6.70 -6.21
C GLY A 51 3.60 -6.67 -7.46
N GLY A 52 3.15 -5.97 -8.50
CA GLY A 52 3.84 -5.92 -9.78
C GLY A 52 4.15 -4.49 -10.21
N LEU A 53 5.38 -4.29 -10.73
CA LEU A 53 5.86 -2.98 -11.18
C LEU A 53 5.32 -2.53 -12.53
N LYS A 54 4.66 -3.40 -13.31
CA LYS A 54 3.96 -3.03 -14.57
C LYS A 54 3.15 -4.21 -15.12
N ALA A 55 1.83 -4.15 -15.04
CA ALA A 55 0.97 -5.01 -15.86
C ALA A 55 0.97 -4.50 -17.31
N THR A 56 1.06 -5.40 -18.29
CA THR A 56 1.08 -5.04 -19.71
C THR A 56 -0.29 -5.25 -20.35
N GLY A 57 -0.68 -4.31 -21.22
CA GLY A 57 -1.95 -4.34 -21.93
C GLY A 57 -2.22 -3.01 -22.65
N ALA A 58 -3.49 -2.62 -22.82
CA ALA A 58 -3.87 -1.40 -23.54
C ALA A 58 -3.37 -0.11 -22.86
N PHE A 59 -3.28 -0.13 -21.53
CA PHE A 59 -2.62 0.88 -20.72
C PHE A 59 -1.87 0.16 -19.60
N PRO A 60 -0.59 0.48 -19.37
CA PRO A 60 0.12 -0.11 -18.27
C PRO A 60 -0.34 0.47 -16.94
N PHE A 61 -0.31 -0.36 -15.91
CA PHE A 61 -0.49 0.08 -14.54
C PHE A 61 0.45 -0.67 -13.59
N ASP A 62 0.84 0.00 -12.53
CA ASP A 62 1.62 -0.56 -11.45
C ASP A 62 0.65 -0.90 -10.32
N TYR A 63 0.92 -1.95 -9.54
CA TYR A 63 0.02 -2.36 -8.45
C TYR A 63 0.77 -2.94 -7.25
N GLN A 64 0.19 -2.77 -6.08
CA GLN A 64 0.66 -3.37 -4.83
C GLN A 64 -0.52 -3.80 -3.97
N TYR A 65 -0.23 -4.75 -3.08
CA TYR A 65 -1.14 -5.18 -2.03
C TYR A 65 -0.62 -4.75 -0.66
N LEU A 66 -1.53 -4.36 0.22
CA LEU A 66 -1.21 -3.94 1.58
C LEU A 66 -2.19 -4.58 2.55
N ALA A 67 -1.70 -5.12 3.65
CA ALA A 67 -2.49 -5.76 4.69
C ALA A 67 -2.43 -4.97 6.01
N PHE A 68 -3.61 -4.74 6.58
CA PHE A 68 -3.80 -4.12 7.89
C PHE A 68 -4.73 -4.98 8.75
N TYR A 69 -4.65 -4.83 10.07
CA TYR A 69 -5.52 -5.54 11.00
C TYR A 69 -6.97 -5.11 10.81
N GLY A 70 -7.86 -6.07 10.55
CA GLY A 70 -9.28 -5.82 10.33
C GLY A 70 -10.13 -5.70 11.60
N GLY A 71 -9.51 -5.58 12.77
CA GLY A 71 -10.19 -5.50 14.07
C GLY A 71 -10.32 -6.84 14.81
N SER A 72 -10.06 -7.97 14.14
CA SER A 72 -9.93 -9.29 14.77
C SER A 72 -8.81 -10.12 14.09
N PRO A 73 -8.24 -11.15 14.74
CA PRO A 73 -7.23 -12.02 14.11
C PRO A 73 -7.74 -12.77 12.88
N GLU A 74 -9.06 -12.93 12.76
CA GLU A 74 -9.73 -13.61 11.64
C GLU A 74 -9.99 -12.69 10.44
N ILE A 75 -9.74 -11.37 10.58
CA ILE A 75 -10.06 -10.39 9.55
C ILE A 75 -8.85 -9.52 9.26
N VAL A 76 -8.49 -9.46 7.99
CA VAL A 76 -7.49 -8.58 7.41
C VAL A 76 -8.17 -7.57 6.50
N ALA A 77 -7.84 -6.30 6.68
CA ALA A 77 -8.15 -5.26 5.70
C ALA A 77 -7.08 -5.30 4.60
N LEU A 78 -7.38 -6.03 3.53
CA LEU A 78 -6.52 -6.15 2.35
C LEU A 78 -6.86 -5.02 1.37
N TRP A 79 -5.88 -4.18 1.09
CA TRP A 79 -5.93 -3.13 0.09
C TRP A 79 -5.24 -3.59 -1.19
N ALA A 80 -5.87 -3.30 -2.33
CA ALA A 80 -5.21 -3.27 -3.62
C ALA A 80 -5.11 -1.82 -4.06
N ALA A 81 -3.89 -1.36 -4.32
CA ALA A 81 -3.64 -0.05 -4.91
C ALA A 81 -3.07 -0.25 -6.32
N ALA A 82 -3.50 0.58 -7.26
CA ALA A 82 -2.98 0.62 -8.62
C ALA A 82 -2.68 2.06 -9.06
N SER A 83 -1.72 2.24 -9.96
CA SER A 83 -1.39 3.53 -10.56
C SER A 83 -1.37 3.38 -12.07
N VAL A 84 -2.24 4.12 -12.76
CA VAL A 84 -2.47 3.98 -14.21
C VAL A 84 -1.83 5.15 -14.96
N GLU A 85 -1.01 4.88 -15.97
CA GLU A 85 -0.35 5.93 -16.76
C GLU A 85 -1.38 6.85 -17.43
N ALA A 86 -1.46 8.11 -17.00
CA ALA A 86 -2.56 9.01 -17.34
C ALA A 86 -2.63 9.34 -18.84
N GLY A 87 -1.49 9.37 -19.53
CA GLY A 87 -1.40 9.60 -20.97
C GLY A 87 -1.99 8.46 -21.84
N ARG A 88 -2.47 7.37 -21.22
CA ARG A 88 -3.07 6.22 -21.90
C ARG A 88 -4.58 6.07 -21.64
N ILE A 89 -5.17 6.98 -20.86
CA ILE A 89 -6.59 6.95 -20.47
C ILE A 89 -7.35 8.04 -21.22
N ARG A 90 -8.60 7.74 -21.59
CA ARG A 90 -9.43 8.66 -22.35
C ARG A 90 -10.06 9.70 -21.45
N GLY A 91 -9.69 10.96 -21.67
CA GLY A 91 -10.43 12.11 -21.16
C GLY A 91 -11.68 12.39 -21.99
N VAL A 92 -12.78 12.76 -21.33
CA VAL A 92 -14.01 13.28 -21.96
C VAL A 92 -14.24 14.69 -21.44
N PHE A 93 -14.50 15.64 -22.33
CA PHE A 93 -14.76 17.02 -21.95
C PHE A 93 -16.26 17.23 -21.67
N ASP A 94 -16.60 17.54 -20.42
CA ASP A 94 -17.96 17.84 -19.94
C ASP A 94 -17.88 18.82 -18.75
N GLY A 95 -17.87 20.12 -19.03
CA GLY A 95 -17.61 21.16 -18.01
C GLY A 95 -16.19 21.12 -17.40
N GLY A 96 -15.35 20.19 -17.88
CA GLY A 96 -14.00 19.88 -17.43
C GLY A 96 -13.53 18.58 -18.10
N TRP A 97 -12.23 18.28 -18.04
CA TRP A 97 -11.69 17.02 -18.55
C TRP A 97 -11.88 15.92 -17.51
N ARG A 98 -12.82 15.02 -17.78
CA ARG A 98 -13.18 13.89 -16.91
C ARG A 98 -12.49 12.60 -17.35
N TYR A 99 -11.87 11.93 -16.40
CA TYR A 99 -11.29 10.59 -16.52
C TYR A 99 -12.04 9.68 -15.58
N SER A 100 -12.43 8.48 -16.03
CA SER A 100 -13.28 7.59 -15.25
C SER A 100 -12.68 6.19 -15.28
N LEU A 101 -12.23 5.72 -14.12
CA LEU A 101 -11.53 4.45 -13.98
C LEU A 101 -12.26 3.54 -12.98
N SER A 102 -12.20 2.24 -13.19
CA SER A 102 -12.73 1.23 -12.28
C SER A 102 -11.64 0.24 -11.91
N LEU A 103 -11.47 -0.03 -10.63
CA LEU A 103 -10.60 -1.08 -10.10
C LEU A 103 -11.46 -2.19 -9.51
N ARG A 104 -11.28 -3.42 -9.98
CA ARG A 104 -11.93 -4.62 -9.45
C ARG A 104 -10.88 -5.61 -8.95
N LEU A 105 -11.01 -6.00 -7.69
CA LEU A 105 -10.24 -7.08 -7.08
C LEU A 105 -11.16 -8.29 -6.90
N GLU A 106 -10.70 -9.45 -7.35
CA GLU A 106 -11.31 -10.75 -7.11
C GLU A 106 -10.29 -11.65 -6.40
N LEU A 107 -10.74 -12.37 -5.39
CA LEU A 107 -9.95 -13.40 -4.71
C LEU A 107 -10.66 -14.74 -4.82
N PHE A 108 -9.87 -15.78 -5.07
CA PHE A 108 -10.32 -17.15 -5.23
C PHE A 108 -9.63 -18.05 -4.23
N GLU A 109 -10.39 -18.98 -3.67
CA GLU A 109 -9.91 -20.06 -2.81
C GLU A 109 -10.44 -21.37 -3.39
N ASN A 110 -9.53 -22.29 -3.73
CA ASN A 110 -9.88 -23.56 -4.39
C ASN A 110 -10.78 -23.37 -5.63
N ASP A 111 -10.34 -22.49 -6.54
CA ASP A 111 -11.06 -22.09 -7.76
C ASP A 111 -12.44 -21.43 -7.55
N SER A 112 -12.84 -21.20 -6.29
CA SER A 112 -14.11 -20.58 -5.93
C SER A 112 -13.92 -19.11 -5.61
N LEU A 113 -14.70 -18.24 -6.24
CA LEU A 113 -14.69 -16.80 -5.94
C LEU A 113 -15.20 -16.58 -4.52
N VAL A 114 -14.32 -16.15 -3.62
CA VAL A 114 -14.67 -15.85 -2.22
C VAL A 114 -14.98 -14.38 -1.99
N VAL A 115 -14.34 -13.50 -2.76
CA VAL A 115 -14.43 -12.05 -2.58
C VAL A 115 -14.35 -11.37 -3.93
N ALA A 116 -15.25 -10.41 -4.19
CA ALA A 116 -15.15 -9.50 -5.31
C ALA A 116 -15.52 -8.07 -4.86
N LYS A 117 -14.66 -7.11 -5.19
CA LYS A 117 -14.92 -5.70 -4.90
C LYS A 117 -14.54 -4.83 -6.07
N THR A 118 -15.47 -4.00 -6.52
CA THR A 118 -15.26 -2.99 -7.55
C THR A 118 -15.36 -1.60 -6.94
N ARG A 119 -14.45 -0.72 -7.33
CA ARG A 119 -14.45 0.69 -6.97
C ARG A 119 -14.19 1.54 -8.21
N ARG A 120 -15.13 2.45 -8.48
CA ARG A 120 -15.01 3.47 -9.52
C ARG A 120 -14.43 4.75 -8.93
N THR A 121 -13.54 5.38 -9.67
CA THR A 121 -12.96 6.69 -9.34
C THR A 121 -13.06 7.60 -10.56
N ASP A 122 -13.61 8.79 -10.34
CA ASP A 122 -13.70 9.84 -11.35
C ASP A 122 -12.73 10.97 -11.00
N PHE A 123 -11.94 11.40 -11.98
CA PHE A 123 -11.03 12.54 -11.86
C PHE A 123 -11.48 13.63 -12.80
N VAL A 124 -11.52 14.88 -12.33
CA VAL A 124 -11.94 16.03 -13.12
C VAL A 124 -10.85 17.10 -13.04
N PHE A 125 -10.37 17.53 -14.20
CA PHE A 125 -9.34 18.55 -14.32
C PHE A 125 -9.81 19.71 -15.19
N SER A 126 -9.26 20.89 -14.95
CA SER A 126 -9.50 22.07 -15.78
C SER A 126 -8.81 22.00 -17.16
N ARG A 127 -7.83 21.10 -17.31
CA ARG A 127 -7.06 20.90 -18.54
C ARG A 127 -6.91 19.40 -18.83
N GLN A 128 -6.78 19.08 -20.11
CA GLN A 128 -6.49 17.71 -20.53
C GLN A 128 -5.11 17.32 -20.01
N VAL A 129 -5.02 16.14 -19.43
CA VAL A 129 -3.74 15.51 -19.12
C VAL A 129 -3.08 15.12 -20.44
N ALA A 130 -1.84 15.58 -20.64
CA ALA A 130 -1.12 15.33 -21.88
C ALA A 130 -0.79 13.85 -22.06
N ASP A 131 -0.95 13.33 -23.28
CA ASP A 131 -0.67 11.93 -23.63
C ASP A 131 0.79 11.50 -23.34
N THR A 132 1.70 12.48 -23.22
CA THR A 132 3.11 12.27 -22.92
C THR A 132 3.43 12.24 -21.42
N THR A 133 2.47 12.53 -20.55
CA THR A 133 2.74 12.50 -19.12
C THR A 133 2.90 11.07 -18.61
N ARG A 134 3.82 10.91 -17.65
CA ARG A 134 3.98 9.67 -16.89
C ARG A 134 3.27 9.73 -15.53
N ASP A 135 2.51 10.79 -15.29
CA ASP A 135 1.70 10.92 -14.08
C ASP A 135 0.73 9.74 -14.02
N GLY A 136 0.55 9.20 -12.83
CA GLY A 136 -0.32 8.06 -12.59
C GLY A 136 -1.66 8.51 -12.02
N PHE A 137 -2.77 7.95 -12.49
CA PHE A 137 -4.05 8.02 -11.78
C PHE A 137 -4.07 6.97 -10.67
N PRO A 138 -4.14 7.39 -9.39
CA PRO A 138 -4.16 6.44 -8.28
C PRO A 138 -5.55 5.82 -8.14
N LEU A 139 -5.59 4.50 -8.14
CA LEU A 139 -6.78 3.70 -7.87
C LEU A 139 -6.55 2.86 -6.63
N GLN A 140 -7.61 2.61 -5.89
CA GLN A 140 -7.53 1.68 -4.77
C GLN A 140 -8.88 1.06 -4.47
N THR A 141 -8.84 -0.10 -3.83
CA THR A 141 -10.00 -0.75 -3.24
C THR A 141 -9.55 -1.54 -2.02
N MET A 142 -10.50 -1.81 -1.13
CA MET A 142 -10.24 -2.54 0.12
C MET A 142 -11.31 -3.60 0.33
N VAL A 143 -10.87 -4.76 0.78
CA VAL A 143 -11.69 -5.91 1.12
C VAL A 143 -11.32 -6.42 2.51
N SER A 144 -12.32 -6.93 3.23
CA SER A 144 -12.13 -7.61 4.51
C SER A 144 -12.13 -9.11 4.24
N VAL A 145 -11.03 -9.79 4.55
CA VAL A 145 -10.80 -11.19 4.19
C VAL A 145 -10.10 -11.94 5.31
N ALA A 146 -10.26 -13.26 5.36
CA ALA A 146 -9.50 -14.07 6.28
C ALA A 146 -8.01 -14.10 5.87
N PRO A 147 -7.08 -14.31 6.82
CA PRO A 147 -5.73 -14.72 6.49
C PRO A 147 -5.74 -16.03 5.68
N GLY A 148 -4.79 -16.18 4.76
CA GLY A 148 -4.73 -17.38 3.90
C GLY A 148 -4.06 -17.16 2.55
N HIS A 149 -4.11 -18.18 1.70
CA HIS A 149 -3.58 -18.14 0.34
C HIS A 149 -4.72 -17.98 -0.66
N TYR A 150 -4.56 -17.04 -1.58
CA TYR A 150 -5.57 -16.75 -2.60
C TYR A 150 -4.92 -16.67 -3.98
N ASP A 151 -5.61 -17.24 -4.98
CA ASP A 151 -5.42 -16.77 -6.35
C ASP A 151 -6.17 -15.43 -6.48
N TYR A 152 -5.59 -14.45 -7.17
CA TYR A 152 -6.20 -13.14 -7.36
C TYR A 152 -6.39 -12.81 -8.83
N ARG A 153 -7.39 -11.98 -9.10
CA ARG A 153 -7.53 -11.24 -10.36
C ARG A 153 -7.75 -9.77 -10.05
N LEU A 154 -6.87 -8.92 -10.56
CA LEU A 154 -6.99 -7.47 -10.48
C LEU A 154 -7.30 -6.93 -11.87
N ILE A 155 -8.39 -6.17 -11.99
CA ILE A 155 -8.89 -5.64 -13.26
C ILE A 155 -8.98 -4.12 -13.13
N VAL A 156 -8.38 -3.41 -14.08
CA VAL A 156 -8.50 -1.97 -14.23
C VAL A 156 -9.24 -1.69 -15.53
N GLN A 157 -10.27 -0.84 -15.47
CA GLN A 157 -11.09 -0.49 -16.62
C GLN A 157 -11.20 1.03 -16.82
N ASP A 158 -10.96 1.51 -18.04
CA ASP A 158 -11.31 2.86 -18.48
C ASP A 158 -12.78 2.94 -18.90
N MET A 159 -13.60 3.58 -18.08
CA MET A 159 -15.04 3.68 -18.29
C MET A 159 -15.43 4.64 -19.43
N ASN A 160 -14.48 5.41 -19.97
CA ASN A 160 -14.72 6.31 -21.10
C ASN A 160 -14.45 5.63 -22.47
N TRP A 161 -13.90 4.42 -22.48
CA TRP A 161 -13.73 3.61 -23.68
C TRP A 161 -14.91 2.64 -23.86
N PRO A 162 -15.53 2.59 -25.06
CA PRO A 162 -16.70 1.75 -25.31
C PRO A 162 -16.38 0.24 -25.50
N ASP A 163 -15.12 -0.12 -25.74
CA ASP A 163 -14.71 -1.49 -26.11
C ASP A 163 -13.91 -2.20 -24.99
N GLU A 164 -13.71 -3.51 -25.12
CA GLU A 164 -12.86 -4.34 -24.24
C GLU A 164 -11.39 -3.86 -24.16
N ARG A 165 -10.95 -3.01 -25.10
CA ARG A 165 -9.65 -2.30 -25.02
C ARG A 165 -9.52 -1.41 -23.78
N SER A 166 -10.63 -1.12 -23.10
CA SER A 166 -10.66 -0.43 -21.81
C SER A 166 -10.14 -1.26 -20.64
N ILE A 167 -9.94 -2.57 -20.80
CA ILE A 167 -9.72 -3.48 -19.66
C ILE A 167 -8.28 -4.00 -19.67
N ASN A 168 -7.56 -3.79 -18.56
CA ASN A 168 -6.31 -4.50 -18.27
C ASN A 168 -6.49 -5.36 -17.03
N ARG A 169 -5.91 -6.55 -17.07
CA ARG A 169 -6.00 -7.53 -15.99
C ARG A 169 -4.65 -8.12 -15.66
N VAL A 170 -4.46 -8.42 -14.39
CA VAL A 170 -3.34 -9.22 -13.89
C VAL A 170 -3.87 -10.27 -12.95
N GLU A 171 -3.30 -11.46 -13.04
CA GLU A 171 -3.65 -12.63 -12.24
C GLU A 171 -2.40 -13.15 -11.57
N GLY A 172 -2.56 -13.75 -10.39
CA GLY A 172 -1.44 -14.31 -9.65
C GLY A 172 -1.89 -14.94 -8.35
N ARG A 173 -0.92 -15.15 -7.46
CA ARG A 173 -1.14 -15.67 -6.11
C ARG A 173 -0.66 -14.67 -5.09
N LEU A 174 -1.37 -14.57 -3.98
CA LEU A 174 -0.95 -13.77 -2.83
C LEU A 174 -1.24 -14.52 -1.53
N THR A 175 -0.45 -14.19 -0.51
CA THR A 175 -0.65 -14.68 0.86
C THR A 175 -1.09 -13.52 1.72
N VAL A 176 -2.29 -13.60 2.28
CA VAL A 176 -2.81 -12.64 3.24
C VAL A 176 -2.28 -13.04 4.63
N PRO A 177 -1.53 -12.17 5.32
CA PRO A 177 -0.87 -12.50 6.58
C PRO A 177 -1.86 -12.60 7.74
N GLU A 178 -1.52 -13.39 8.74
CA GLU A 178 -2.20 -13.38 10.03
C GLU A 178 -1.74 -12.21 10.91
N PHE A 179 -2.64 -11.69 11.74
CA PHE A 179 -2.32 -10.70 12.77
C PHE A 179 -2.65 -11.27 14.17
N PRO A 180 -1.84 -12.22 14.68
CA PRO A 180 -2.02 -12.73 16.05
C PRO A 180 -1.63 -11.59 17.00
N VAL A 181 -2.61 -10.89 17.57
CA VAL A 181 -2.39 -9.74 18.46
C VAL A 181 -1.87 -10.18 19.84
N THR A 182 -0.86 -11.05 19.87
CA THR A 182 -0.21 -11.59 21.07
C THR A 182 1.12 -10.89 21.38
N GLY A 183 1.56 -9.99 20.50
CA GLY A 183 2.75 -9.15 20.66
C GLY A 183 2.81 -8.05 19.59
N PRO A 184 3.87 -7.23 19.58
CA PRO A 184 4.02 -6.16 18.60
C PRO A 184 4.03 -6.68 17.15
N VAL A 185 3.08 -6.21 16.34
CA VAL A 185 2.98 -6.56 14.91
C VAL A 185 2.89 -5.29 14.09
N VAL A 186 3.63 -5.21 12.98
CA VAL A 186 3.57 -4.06 12.06
C VAL A 186 2.79 -4.44 10.81
N SER A 187 1.90 -3.56 10.35
CA SER A 187 1.16 -3.75 9.09
C SER A 187 2.08 -3.66 7.87
N SER A 188 1.52 -3.85 6.67
CA SER A 188 2.16 -3.33 5.46
C SER A 188 2.40 -1.82 5.57
N ILE A 189 3.41 -1.34 4.85
CA ILE A 189 3.73 0.09 4.83
C ILE A 189 3.19 0.71 3.55
N ALA A 190 2.28 1.65 3.70
CA ALA A 190 1.70 2.46 2.64
C ALA A 190 2.55 3.71 2.37
N VAL A 191 2.60 4.13 1.11
CA VAL A 191 3.20 5.41 0.68
C VAL A 191 2.15 6.21 -0.09
N ALA A 192 1.98 7.48 0.26
CA ALA A 192 1.12 8.42 -0.46
C ALA A 192 1.90 9.67 -0.91
N ALA A 193 1.43 10.32 -1.98
CA ALA A 193 2.04 11.53 -2.53
C ALA A 193 1.64 12.81 -1.77
N ASP A 194 0.54 12.78 -1.02
CA ASP A 194 0.08 13.87 -0.17
C ASP A 194 -0.40 13.36 1.20
N SER A 195 -0.45 14.26 2.18
CA SER A 195 -0.94 13.98 3.54
C SER A 195 -2.42 14.29 3.69
N SER A 196 -3.21 14.17 2.63
CA SER A 196 -4.59 14.67 2.57
C SER A 196 -5.55 14.08 3.63
N GLY A 197 -5.09 13.16 4.48
CA GLY A 197 -5.85 12.70 5.63
C GLY A 197 -5.03 12.11 6.76
N THR A 198 -5.69 11.98 7.91
CA THR A 198 -5.26 11.06 8.96
C THR A 198 -5.46 9.64 8.45
N PHE A 199 -4.53 8.73 8.77
CA PHE A 199 -4.73 7.29 8.67
C PHE A 199 -5.79 6.90 9.71
N LYS A 200 -7.04 7.23 9.43
CA LYS A 200 -8.19 6.64 10.07
C LYS A 200 -8.88 5.85 8.98
N PRO A 201 -9.11 4.54 9.14
CA PRO A 201 -10.22 3.87 8.46
C PRO A 201 -11.57 4.42 8.95
N ALA A 202 -11.68 5.74 9.19
CA ALA A 202 -12.92 6.44 9.42
C ALA A 202 -13.64 6.49 8.09
N ALA A 203 -14.95 6.23 8.11
CA ALA A 203 -15.79 6.38 6.94
C ALA A 203 -15.58 7.78 6.33
N GLY A 204 -15.22 7.82 5.03
CA GLY A 204 -15.17 9.06 4.25
C GLY A 204 -13.81 9.73 4.08
N VAL A 205 -12.69 9.10 4.44
CA VAL A 205 -11.33 9.58 4.09
C VAL A 205 -10.65 8.56 3.18
N ASP A 206 -10.37 8.96 1.94
CA ASP A 206 -9.66 8.15 0.95
C ASP A 206 -8.21 8.62 0.83
N LEU A 207 -7.29 7.92 1.47
CA LEU A 207 -5.85 8.10 1.19
C LEU A 207 -5.59 7.71 -0.25
N GLN A 208 -4.96 8.53 -1.08
CA GLN A 208 -4.55 8.08 -2.42
C GLN A 208 -3.24 7.30 -2.33
N LEU A 209 -3.36 5.98 -2.11
CA LEU A 209 -2.20 5.09 -2.06
C LEU A 209 -1.50 5.08 -3.41
N ASN A 210 -0.19 5.38 -3.40
CA ASN A 210 0.60 5.31 -4.60
C ASN A 210 1.15 3.90 -4.74
N ALA A 211 0.63 3.17 -5.73
CA ALA A 211 0.81 1.74 -5.86
C ALA A 211 2.24 1.27 -6.10
N ALA A 212 3.15 2.19 -6.44
CA ALA A 212 4.45 1.82 -6.98
C ALA A 212 5.63 2.22 -6.08
N ALA A 213 5.38 2.77 -4.89
CA ALA A 213 6.41 3.54 -4.16
C ALA A 213 7.12 4.57 -5.09
N ILE A 214 6.45 4.97 -6.20
CA ILE A 214 6.95 5.93 -7.17
C ILE A 214 6.66 7.29 -6.57
N VAL A 215 7.63 7.76 -5.80
CA VAL A 215 7.67 9.13 -5.35
C VAL A 215 8.24 9.92 -6.52
N GLU A 216 7.47 10.86 -7.08
CA GLU A 216 8.05 11.85 -7.99
C GLU A 216 9.21 12.55 -7.28
N LYS A 217 10.27 12.90 -8.01
CA LYS A 217 11.47 13.51 -7.42
C LYS A 217 11.18 14.79 -6.60
N ALA A 218 10.08 15.48 -6.91
CA ALA A 218 9.62 16.68 -6.22
C ALA A 218 8.54 16.40 -5.15
N ALA A 219 7.94 15.21 -5.11
CA ALA A 219 6.91 14.86 -4.15
C ALA A 219 7.51 14.60 -2.77
N ARG A 220 6.79 15.00 -1.72
CA ARG A 220 7.10 14.63 -0.34
C ARG A 220 6.34 13.35 -0.04
N PRO A 221 7.02 12.19 0.10
CA PRO A 221 6.32 10.96 0.38
C PRO A 221 5.82 10.95 1.82
N PHE A 222 4.59 10.53 2.01
CA PHE A 222 4.02 10.24 3.32
C PHE A 222 3.99 8.73 3.52
N ILE A 223 4.60 8.28 4.61
CA ILE A 223 4.71 6.87 4.98
C ILE A 223 3.67 6.57 6.06
N TYR A 224 2.90 5.50 5.87
CA TYR A 224 1.86 5.08 6.78
C TYR A 224 1.99 3.60 7.12
N PHE A 225 1.92 3.29 8.40
CA PHE A 225 1.85 1.92 8.92
C PHE A 225 1.10 1.94 10.25
N GLU A 226 0.62 0.78 10.66
CA GLU A 226 0.04 0.54 11.98
C GLU A 226 0.93 -0.44 12.74
N VAL A 227 0.95 -0.28 14.07
CA VAL A 227 1.56 -1.24 14.98
C VAL A 227 0.48 -1.73 15.94
N TYR A 228 0.34 -3.05 16.08
CA TYR A 228 -0.66 -3.72 16.90
C TYR A 228 -0.01 -4.49 18.04
N GLY A 229 -0.81 -4.88 19.04
CA GLY A 229 -0.35 -5.74 20.13
C GLY A 229 0.69 -5.08 21.05
N LEU A 230 0.68 -3.74 21.14
CA LEU A 230 1.50 -2.99 22.08
C LEU A 230 0.89 -3.09 23.49
N THR A 231 1.68 -3.57 24.45
CA THR A 231 1.39 -3.48 25.88
C THR A 231 1.39 -2.00 26.32
N PRO A 232 0.27 -1.49 26.88
CA PRO A 232 0.20 -0.12 27.39
C PRO A 232 1.25 0.14 28.48
N GLY A 233 1.90 1.30 28.41
CA GLY A 233 2.91 1.72 29.38
C GLY A 233 4.32 1.15 29.15
N SER A 234 4.49 0.21 28.22
CA SER A 234 5.82 -0.27 27.82
C SER A 234 6.52 0.73 26.88
N GLY A 235 7.86 0.76 26.97
CA GLY A 235 8.69 1.49 26.02
C GLY A 235 8.83 0.71 24.71
N TYR A 236 8.79 1.41 23.58
CA TYR A 236 9.01 0.81 22.26
C TYR A 236 9.92 1.72 21.44
N ARG A 237 10.77 1.11 20.61
CA ARG A 237 11.55 1.82 19.60
C ARG A 237 11.24 1.24 18.22
N GLY A 238 10.77 2.11 17.32
CA GLY A 238 10.61 1.80 15.91
C GLY A 238 11.70 2.46 15.08
N GLU A 239 12.25 1.72 14.12
CA GLU A 239 13.16 2.24 13.10
C GLU A 239 12.57 2.00 11.71
N ILE A 240 12.45 3.07 10.93
CA ILE A 240 12.08 3.02 9.51
C ILE A 240 13.35 3.20 8.71
N LYS A 241 13.71 2.18 7.93
CA LYS A 241 14.85 2.24 7.01
C LYS A 241 14.34 2.25 5.58
N LEU A 242 14.72 3.28 4.83
CA LEU A 242 14.61 3.27 3.39
C LEU A 242 15.87 2.63 2.82
N SER A 243 15.73 1.48 2.17
CA SER A 243 16.80 0.81 1.44
C SER A 243 16.52 0.89 -0.05
N SER A 244 17.45 1.44 -0.83
CA SER A 244 17.41 1.31 -2.28
C SER A 244 17.88 -0.09 -2.68
N THR A 245 16.95 -0.99 -2.93
CA THR A 245 17.27 -2.27 -3.59
C THR A 245 17.20 -2.05 -5.09
N TRP A 246 18.36 -2.08 -5.73
CA TRP A 246 18.42 -2.11 -7.19
C TRP A 246 17.88 -3.45 -7.67
N VAL A 247 16.64 -3.46 -8.16
CA VAL A 247 16.06 -4.63 -8.83
C VAL A 247 16.43 -4.54 -10.31
N SER A 248 17.46 -5.28 -10.71
CA SER A 248 17.83 -5.45 -12.12
C SER A 248 16.68 -6.08 -12.90
N ARG A 249 16.23 -5.42 -13.97
CA ARG A 249 15.18 -5.92 -14.88
C ARG A 249 15.65 -7.01 -15.87
N GLY A 250 16.85 -7.57 -15.68
CA GLY A 250 17.37 -8.65 -16.53
C GLY A 250 17.63 -8.31 -18.01
N ARG A 251 17.46 -7.05 -18.44
CA ARG A 251 17.63 -6.59 -19.83
C ARG A 251 18.74 -5.55 -20.03
N GLY A 252 19.78 -5.56 -19.19
CA GLY A 252 20.91 -4.63 -19.35
C GLY A 252 20.52 -3.15 -19.24
N GLU A 253 19.42 -2.83 -18.55
CA GLU A 253 18.91 -1.47 -18.43
C GLU A 253 19.87 -0.61 -17.58
N GLN A 254 20.48 0.40 -18.21
CA GLN A 254 21.03 1.55 -17.51
C GLN A 254 19.89 2.50 -17.15
N PHE A 255 19.77 2.86 -15.88
CA PHE A 255 18.74 3.79 -15.45
C PHE A 255 19.13 5.22 -15.87
N THR A 256 18.58 5.68 -16.99
CA THR A 256 18.72 7.08 -17.47
C THR A 256 17.50 7.95 -17.13
N GLY A 257 16.53 7.41 -16.39
CA GLY A 257 15.29 8.11 -15.99
C GLY A 257 15.32 8.74 -14.58
N PRO A 258 14.25 9.46 -14.17
CA PRO A 258 14.20 10.18 -12.90
C PRO A 258 13.71 9.37 -11.67
N TYR A 259 13.32 8.09 -11.81
CA TYR A 259 12.73 7.29 -10.73
C TYR A 259 13.76 6.41 -9.99
N GLN A 260 13.60 6.19 -8.68
CA GLN A 260 14.38 5.19 -7.94
C GLN A 260 13.42 4.28 -7.17
N PRO A 261 13.46 2.95 -7.36
CA PRO A 261 12.69 2.05 -6.52
C PRO A 261 13.31 2.02 -5.12
N PHE A 262 12.48 2.19 -4.10
CA PHE A 262 12.87 2.04 -2.70
C PHE A 262 12.09 0.89 -2.09
N GLN A 263 12.78 0.03 -1.36
CA GLN A 263 12.15 -0.91 -0.45
C GLN A 263 12.25 -0.35 0.96
N MET A 264 11.14 -0.33 1.66
CA MET A 264 11.09 0.16 3.03
C MET A 264 11.05 -1.03 3.99
N GLN A 265 11.89 -0.98 5.00
CA GLN A 265 11.96 -2.00 6.04
C GLN A 265 11.67 -1.34 7.40
N TYR A 266 10.83 -1.98 8.20
CA TYR A 266 10.62 -1.62 9.60
C TYR A 266 11.33 -2.64 10.49
N ARG A 267 12.03 -2.15 11.51
CA ARG A 267 12.53 -2.98 12.61
C ARG A 267 12.03 -2.40 13.93
N GLY A 268 11.39 -3.23 14.74
CA GLY A 268 10.98 -2.90 16.09
C GLY A 268 11.79 -3.70 17.10
N THR A 269 12.16 -3.07 18.20
CA THR A 269 12.71 -3.76 19.38
C THR A 269 11.88 -3.40 20.60
N VAL A 270 11.68 -4.38 21.48
CA VAL A 270 11.09 -4.22 22.82
C VAL A 270 12.21 -3.94 23.81
#